data_AF-A0A838TH49-F1
#
_entry.id   AF-A0A838TH49-F1
#
_cell.length_a   1.000
_cell.length_b   1.000
_cell.length_c   1.000
_cell.angle_alpha   90.00
_cell.angle_beta   90.00
_cell.angle_gamma   90.00
#
_symmetry.space_group_name_H-M   'P 1'
#
loop_
_entity.id
_entity.type
_entity.pdbx_description
1 polymer ?
#
loop_
_entity_poly.entity_id
_entity_poly.type
_entity_poly.pdbx_seq_one_letter_code
_entity_poly.pdbx_strand_id
1 'polypeptide(L)'
;MIEDHCIGCGLCAENCPYGSIFMIPNERNPIVTADPEDDRRTPYVGQLKAANCDLCDAHGDLSSPRPACVAACPHDAAFRISGPQLLERVMGMHAEDLAAAGLRERMTA
;
A
#
# COMPACT_ATOMS: atom_id res chain seq x y z
N MET A 1 -1.75 -9.04 6.52
CA MET A 1 -1.13 -7.79 6.01
C MET A 1 0.38 -7.87 6.22
N ILE A 2 1.20 -6.99 5.63
CA ILE A 2 2.66 -6.94 5.88
C ILE A 2 2.96 -6.86 7.38
N GLU A 3 2.06 -6.25 8.15
CA GLU A 3 2.16 -5.97 9.58
C GLU A 3 2.46 -7.20 10.45
N ASP A 4 1.88 -8.36 10.14
CA ASP A 4 2.01 -9.55 10.99
C ASP A 4 3.25 -10.40 10.68
N HIS A 5 3.88 -10.15 9.53
CA HIS A 5 5.03 -10.94 9.03
C HIS A 5 6.31 -10.11 8.90
N CYS A 6 6.25 -8.79 9.10
CA CYS A 6 7.40 -7.92 8.97
C CYS A 6 8.38 -8.09 10.15
N ILE A 7 9.58 -8.56 9.84
CA ILE A 7 10.68 -8.70 10.81
C ILE A 7 11.58 -7.46 10.91
N GLY A 8 11.29 -6.40 10.16
CA GLY A 8 12.03 -5.14 10.22
C GLY A 8 13.40 -5.11 9.53
N CYS A 9 13.71 -6.05 8.62
CA CYS A 9 15.04 -6.14 7.99
C CYS A 9 15.39 -5.00 7.02
N GLY A 10 14.41 -4.24 6.53
CA GLY A 10 14.64 -3.08 5.66
C GLY A 10 14.93 -3.36 4.18
N LEU A 11 15.21 -4.61 3.79
CA LEU A 11 15.57 -4.96 2.40
C LEU A 11 14.49 -4.58 1.38
N CYS A 12 13.21 -4.64 1.75
CA CYS A 12 12.13 -4.20 0.87
C CYS A 12 12.19 -2.69 0.58
N ALA A 13 12.57 -1.88 1.57
CA ALA A 13 12.72 -0.45 1.41
C ALA A 13 13.93 -0.11 0.52
N GLU A 14 15.07 -0.78 0.76
CA GLU A 14 16.29 -0.62 -0.05
C GLU A 14 16.09 -1.02 -1.51
N ASN A 15 15.39 -2.13 -1.75
CA ASN A 15 15.18 -2.65 -3.09
C ASN A 15 14.05 -1.93 -3.86
N CYS A 16 13.29 -1.03 -3.23
CA CYS A 16 12.20 -0.34 -3.90
C CYS A 16 12.77 0.72 -4.86
N PRO A 17 12.64 0.56 -6.19
CA PRO A 17 13.22 1.51 -7.15
C PRO A 17 12.55 2.88 -7.10
N TYR A 18 11.35 2.96 -6.52
CA TYR A 18 10.57 4.19 -6.38
C TYR A 18 10.77 4.87 -5.03
N GLY A 19 11.42 4.21 -4.06
CA GLY A 19 11.56 4.74 -2.69
C GLY A 19 10.23 4.87 -1.94
N SER A 20 9.20 4.10 -2.33
CA SER A 20 7.83 4.24 -1.80
C SER A 20 7.53 3.39 -0.57
N ILE A 21 8.54 2.73 0.01
CA ILE A 21 8.42 1.89 1.21
C ILE A 21 9.22 2.54 2.33
N PHE A 22 8.55 2.84 3.44
CA PHE A 22 9.14 3.51 4.59
C PHE A 22 9.28 2.56 5.77
N MET A 23 10.40 2.64 6.49
CA MET A 23 10.59 1.91 7.75
C MET A 23 10.15 2.82 8.90
N ILE A 24 9.03 2.48 9.54
CA ILE A 24 8.44 3.25 10.64
C ILE A 24 8.45 2.44 11.93
N PRO A 25 8.38 3.07 13.12
CA PRO A 25 8.26 2.35 14.38
C PRO A 25 7.07 1.37 14.39
N ASN A 26 7.29 0.15 14.89
CA ASN A 26 6.21 -0.81 15.05
C ASN A 26 5.51 -0.64 16.40
N GLU A 27 4.42 0.11 16.40
CA GLU A 27 3.58 0.33 17.59
C GLU A 27 2.84 -0.94 18.08
N ARG A 28 2.64 -1.95 17.22
CA ARG A 28 1.95 -3.19 17.61
C ARG A 28 2.86 -4.20 18.31
N ASN A 29 4.17 -4.11 18.06
CA ASN A 29 5.16 -4.94 18.73
C ASN A 29 6.42 -4.11 19.07
N PRO A 30 6.29 -3.15 19.99
CA PRO A 30 7.40 -2.29 20.34
C PRO A 30 8.43 -3.08 21.15
N ILE A 31 9.64 -3.22 20.63
CA ILE A 31 10.79 -3.62 21.44
C ILE A 31 11.23 -2.38 22.21
N VAL A 32 10.82 -2.30 23.48
CA VAL A 32 11.10 -1.20 24.39
C VAL A 32 12.42 -1.50 25.11
N THR A 33 13.46 -0.72 24.85
CA THR A 33 14.70 -0.78 25.63
C THR A 33 14.92 0.51 26.40
N ALA A 34 15.51 0.41 27.60
CA ALA A 34 16.02 1.58 28.30
C ALA A 34 17.05 2.28 27.41
N ASP A 35 17.05 3.61 27.40
CA ASP A 35 18.10 4.37 26.73
C ASP A 35 19.40 4.17 27.55
N PRO A 36 20.45 3.58 26.97
CA PRO A 36 21.68 3.31 27.69
C PRO A 36 22.42 4.60 28.13
N GLU A 37 22.05 5.76 27.58
CA GLU A 37 22.66 7.05 27.91
C GLU A 37 21.81 7.90 28.89
N ASP A 38 20.49 7.69 28.97
CA ASP A 38 19.61 8.44 29.86
C ASP A 38 18.33 7.68 30.26
N ASP A 39 18.31 7.15 31.49
CA ASP A 39 17.17 6.44 32.09
C ASP A 39 15.87 7.28 32.20
N ARG A 40 15.94 8.60 31.98
CA ARG A 40 14.77 9.50 31.99
C ARG A 40 14.16 9.73 30.61
N ARG A 41 14.79 9.25 29.54
CA ARG A 41 14.30 9.42 28.17
C ARG A 41 13.26 8.35 27.84
N THR A 42 12.30 8.68 26.96
CA THR A 42 11.32 7.72 26.47
C THR A 42 12.02 6.50 25.87
N PRO A 43 11.54 5.28 26.18
CA PRO A 43 12.22 4.07 25.75
C PRO A 43 12.31 3.99 24.23
N TYR A 44 13.46 3.49 23.76
CA TYR A 44 13.72 3.30 22.34
C TYR A 44 12.81 2.18 21.80
N VAL A 45 12.14 2.44 20.67
CA VAL A 45 11.37 1.43 19.94
C VAL A 45 12.27 0.78 18.91
N GLY A 46 12.80 -0.40 19.23
CA GLY A 46 13.79 -1.08 18.42
C GLY A 46 13.26 -1.83 17.21
N GLN A 47 11.97 -2.17 17.18
CA GLN A 47 11.39 -2.85 16.01
C GLN A 47 10.81 -1.84 15.03
N LEU A 48 11.39 -1.77 13.83
CA LEU A 48 10.81 -1.09 12.70
C LEU A 48 9.86 -2.03 11.92
N LYS A 49 8.91 -1.45 11.21
CA LYS A 49 8.03 -2.13 10.26
C LYS A 49 8.02 -1.39 8.93
N ALA A 50 7.90 -2.14 7.84
CA ALA A 50 7.68 -1.57 6.52
C ALA A 50 6.26 -1.03 6.41
N ALA A 51 6.13 0.18 5.90
CA ALA A 51 4.88 0.84 5.56
C ALA A 51 4.92 1.26 4.09
N ASN A 52 3.92 0.84 3.33
CA ASN A 52 3.72 1.20 1.93
C ASN A 52 2.25 1.58 1.72
N CYS A 53 1.95 2.21 0.59
CA CYS A 53 0.55 2.41 0.20
C CYS A 53 -0.09 1.03 -0.06
N ASP A 54 -1.07 0.69 0.74
CA ASP A 54 -1.93 -0.49 0.62
C ASP A 54 -3.20 -0.19 -0.19
N LEU A 55 -3.26 0.99 -0.83
CA LEU A 55 -4.43 1.48 -1.54
C LEU A 55 -5.68 1.57 -0.64
N CYS A 56 -5.47 1.88 0.66
CA CYS A 56 -6.50 1.96 1.69
C CYS A 56 -7.20 0.62 1.97
N ASP A 57 -6.58 -0.50 1.59
CA ASP A 57 -7.12 -1.84 1.77
C ASP A 57 -7.19 -2.27 3.25
N ALA A 58 -6.33 -1.72 4.12
CA ALA A 58 -6.39 -2.00 5.56
C ALA A 58 -7.73 -1.63 6.21
N HIS A 59 -8.56 -0.80 5.56
CA HIS A 59 -9.92 -0.52 6.01
C HIS A 59 -10.92 -1.66 5.72
N GLY A 60 -10.49 -2.74 5.08
CA GLY A 60 -11.31 -3.92 4.80
C GLY A 60 -12.34 -3.71 3.70
N ASP A 61 -12.25 -2.60 2.98
CA ASP A 61 -13.19 -2.22 1.94
C ASP A 61 -12.50 -2.22 0.57
N LEU A 62 -12.16 -3.43 0.09
CA LEU A 62 -11.75 -3.68 -1.29
C LEU A 62 -12.82 -3.21 -2.30
N SER A 63 -14.07 -3.06 -1.85
CA SER A 63 -15.18 -2.52 -2.63
C SER A 63 -15.25 -0.98 -2.60
N SER A 64 -14.50 -0.30 -1.74
CA SER A 64 -14.45 1.17 -1.71
C SER A 64 -13.59 1.66 -2.87
N PRO A 65 -14.19 2.28 -3.90
CA PRO A 65 -13.49 2.58 -5.14
C PRO A 65 -12.48 3.72 -5.00
N ARG A 66 -12.40 4.39 -3.83
CA ARG A 66 -11.64 5.64 -3.67
C ARG A 66 -10.72 5.61 -2.45
N PRO A 67 -9.42 5.35 -2.65
CA PRO A 67 -8.39 5.60 -1.64
C PRO A 67 -8.48 7.03 -1.10
N ALA A 68 -8.01 7.26 0.13
CA ALA A 68 -8.07 8.56 0.78
C ALA A 68 -7.48 9.69 -0.08
N CYS A 69 -6.39 9.43 -0.81
CA CYS A 69 -5.79 10.42 -1.72
C CYS A 69 -6.72 10.80 -2.89
N VAL A 70 -7.49 9.84 -3.44
CA VAL A 70 -8.50 10.08 -4.49
C VAL A 70 -9.70 10.82 -3.89
N ALA A 71 -10.15 10.41 -2.72
CA ALA A 71 -11.32 11.01 -2.07
C ALA A 71 -11.06 12.46 -1.60
N ALA A 72 -9.84 12.75 -1.17
CA ALA A 72 -9.46 14.06 -0.63
C ALA A 72 -9.02 15.07 -1.69
N CYS A 73 -8.68 14.65 -2.91
CA CYS A 73 -8.14 15.55 -3.92
C CYS A 73 -9.25 16.49 -4.46
N PRO A 74 -9.17 17.81 -4.25
CA PRO A 74 -10.18 18.75 -4.75
C PRO A 74 -9.97 19.13 -6.22
N HIS A 75 -8.89 18.64 -6.84
CA HIS A 75 -8.46 19.00 -8.19
C HIS A 75 -8.63 17.85 -9.19
N ASP A 76 -9.24 16.74 -8.78
CA ASP A 76 -9.37 15.52 -9.58
C ASP A 76 -8.03 14.98 -10.15
N ALA A 77 -6.91 15.27 -9.47
CA ALA A 77 -5.58 14.84 -9.91
C ALA A 77 -5.29 13.36 -9.62
N ALA A 78 -5.96 12.79 -8.62
CA ALA A 78 -5.84 11.39 -8.26
C ALA A 78 -7.13 10.66 -8.61
N PHE A 79 -7.04 9.60 -9.41
CA PHE A 79 -8.15 8.70 -9.72
C PHE A 79 -7.64 7.26 -9.76
N ARG A 80 -8.52 6.31 -9.44
CA ARG A 80 -8.22 4.87 -9.52
C ARG A 80 -9.01 4.28 -10.67
N ILE A 81 -8.35 3.46 -11.47
CA ILE A 81 -8.93 2.78 -12.61
C ILE A 81 -8.57 1.30 -12.54
N SER A 82 -9.52 0.43 -12.85
CA SER A 82 -9.24 -0.99 -13.02
C SER A 82 -8.53 -1.24 -14.35
N GLY A 83 -7.87 -2.40 -14.48
CA GLY A 83 -7.26 -2.80 -15.76
C GLY A 83 -8.22 -2.74 -16.96
N PRO A 84 -9.46 -3.25 -16.87
CA PRO A 84 -10.43 -3.18 -17.98
C PRO A 84 -10.78 -1.74 -18.37
N GLN A 85 -11.06 -0.88 -17.39
CA GLN A 85 -11.36 0.53 -17.63
C GLN A 85 -10.15 1.27 -18.24
N LEU A 86 -8.92 0.90 -17.86
CA LEU A 86 -7.71 1.45 -18.47
C LEU A 86 -7.60 1.04 -19.94
N LEU A 87 -7.89 -0.22 -20.25
CA LEU A 87 -7.84 -0.72 -21.62
C LEU A 87 -8.90 -0.03 -22.50
N GLU A 88 -10.11 0.14 -21.99
CA GLU A 88 -11.16 0.94 -22.63
C GLU A 88 -10.67 2.34 -22.98
N ARG A 89 -10.01 3.01 -22.02
CA ARG A 89 -9.56 4.40 -22.22
C ARG A 89 -8.39 4.55 -23.19
N VAL A 90 -7.47 3.59 -23.21
CA VAL A 90 -6.24 3.68 -24.03
C VAL A 90 -6.43 3.08 -25.42
N MET A 91 -7.17 1.97 -25.52
CA MET A 91 -7.34 1.22 -26.76
C MET A 91 -8.70 1.43 -27.44
N GLY A 92 -9.67 2.08 -26.78
CA GLY A 92 -11.02 2.25 -27.31
C GLY A 92 -11.82 0.95 -27.41
N MET A 93 -11.37 -0.12 -26.76
CA MET A 93 -12.05 -1.42 -26.71
C MET A 93 -13.13 -1.39 -25.64
N HIS A 94 -14.38 -1.73 -25.93
CA HIS A 94 -15.42 -1.75 -24.92
C HIS A 94 -15.31 -3.01 -24.03
N ALA A 95 -15.90 -3.01 -22.82
CA ALA A 95 -15.97 -4.17 -21.91
C ALA A 95 -16.43 -5.47 -22.59
N GLU A 96 -17.23 -5.34 -23.65
CA GLU A 96 -17.77 -6.40 -24.49
C GLU A 96 -16.68 -7.07 -25.34
N ASP A 97 -15.78 -6.27 -25.93
CA ASP A 97 -14.64 -6.72 -26.73
C ASP A 97 -13.58 -7.44 -25.87
N LEU A 98 -13.40 -6.97 -24.63
CA LEU A 98 -12.57 -7.59 -23.60
C LEU A 98 -13.07 -8.98 -23.20
N ALA A 99 -14.39 -9.15 -23.11
CA ALA A 99 -15.02 -10.43 -22.86
C ALA A 99 -14.90 -11.37 -24.07
N ALA A 100 -15.13 -10.85 -25.28
CA ALA A 100 -15.00 -11.59 -26.53
C ALA A 100 -13.55 -12.07 -26.82
N ALA A 101 -12.55 -11.31 -26.38
CA ALA A 101 -11.13 -11.66 -26.49
C ALA A 101 -10.66 -12.66 -25.40
N GLY A 102 -11.52 -13.10 -24.47
CA GLY A 102 -11.17 -14.05 -23.41
C GLY A 102 -10.23 -13.49 -22.34
N LEU A 103 -10.10 -12.17 -22.24
CA LEU A 103 -9.21 -11.48 -21.29
C LEU A 103 -9.87 -11.23 -19.93
N ARG A 104 -11.21 -11.27 -19.87
CA ARG A 104 -12.01 -10.97 -18.66
C ARG A 104 -11.84 -12.01 -17.54
N GLU A 105 -11.55 -13.26 -17.87
CA GLU A 105 -11.39 -14.38 -16.90
C GLU A 105 -10.00 -14.44 -16.25
N ARG A 106 -9.02 -13.66 -16.72
CA ARG A 106 -7.64 -13.64 -16.20
C ARG A 106 -7.35 -12.47 -15.26
N MET A 107 -8.33 -11.61 -14.99
CA MET A 107 -8.17 -10.35 -14.24
C MET A 107 -8.90 -10.35 -12.89
N THR A 108 -9.50 -11.48 -12.49
CA THR A 108 -10.17 -11.68 -11.20
C THR A 108 -9.36 -12.54 -10.22
N ALA A 109 -8.04 -12.65 -10.45
CA ALA A 109 -7.10 -13.30 -9.54
C ALA A 109 -6.14 -12.26 -8.96
#